data_AF-A0A537GFB4-F1
#
_entry.id   AF-A0A537GFB4-F1
#
_cell.length_a   1.000
_cell.length_b   1.000
_cell.length_c   1.000
_cell.angle_alpha   90.00
_cell.angle_beta   90.00
_cell.angle_gamma   90.00
#
_symmetry.space_group_name_H-M   'P 1'
#
loop_
_entity.id
_entity.type
_entity.pdbx_description
1 polymer ?
#
loop_
_entity_poly.entity_id
_entity_poly.type
_entity_poly.pdbx_seq_one_letter_code
_entity_poly.pdbx_strand_id
1 'polypeptide(L)'
;THYSQADYLAMLGGTTDNCSSAGCPWPFNGPNLVDRLEAAGLTWKGYMENQNMASGCDLSYHQPYTPEHNPFVGFTDIVNSPTRCSQIVLANPSGCSVTVCPLINDLNSGSAP
;
A
#
# COMPACT_ATOMS: atom_id res chain seq x y z
N THR A 1 14.85 10.85 15.92
CA THR A 1 13.51 10.33 15.56
C THR A 1 13.57 9.91 14.11
N HIS A 2 13.05 8.73 13.78
CA HIS A 2 13.00 8.20 12.41
C HIS A 2 11.57 8.36 11.88
N TYR A 3 11.43 8.93 10.68
CA TYR A 3 10.12 9.21 10.08
C TYR A 3 9.89 8.26 8.90
N SER A 4 9.30 7.11 9.22
CA SER A 4 9.13 5.97 8.30
C SER A 4 8.33 6.29 7.04
N GLN A 5 7.46 7.31 7.08
CA GLN A 5 6.67 7.73 5.92
C GLN A 5 7.54 8.10 4.70
N ALA A 6 8.72 8.70 4.93
CA ALA A 6 9.65 9.04 3.85
C ALA A 6 10.20 7.79 3.15
N ASP A 7 10.40 6.69 3.89
CA ASP A 7 10.89 5.43 3.32
C ASP A 7 9.80 4.73 2.50
N TYR A 8 8.55 4.77 2.96
CA TYR A 8 7.42 4.23 2.19
C TYR A 8 7.19 5.02 0.90
N LEU A 9 7.35 6.35 0.94
CA LEU A 9 7.31 7.16 -0.27
C LEU A 9 8.49 6.84 -1.19
N ALA A 10 9.70 6.71 -0.66
CA ALA A 10 10.88 6.35 -1.45
C ALA A 10 10.72 4.98 -2.11
N MET A 11 10.13 4.01 -1.39
CA MET A 11 9.89 2.66 -1.89
C MET A 11 8.95 2.64 -3.09
N LEU A 12 7.84 3.37 -3.05
CA LEU A 12 6.84 3.33 -4.12
C LEU A 12 7.04 4.42 -5.18
N GLY A 13 7.45 5.62 -4.78
CA GLY A 13 7.62 6.80 -5.65
C GLY A 13 9.05 7.04 -6.13
N GLY A 14 10.06 6.39 -5.54
CA GLY A 14 11.46 6.62 -5.88
C GLY A 14 11.99 8.00 -5.45
N THR A 15 11.28 8.69 -4.56
CA THR A 15 11.61 10.01 -4.04
C THR A 15 11.15 10.12 -2.58
N THR A 16 11.80 10.98 -1.80
CA THR A 16 11.29 11.36 -0.47
C THR A 16 10.46 12.65 -0.52
N ASP A 17 10.31 13.30 -1.69
CA ASP A 17 9.52 14.53 -1.90
C ASP A 17 9.71 15.60 -0.81
N ASN A 18 10.96 15.80 -0.39
CA ASN A 18 11.36 16.70 0.70
C ASN A 18 10.72 16.41 2.07
N CYS A 19 10.22 15.19 2.30
CA CYS A 19 9.86 14.69 3.62
C CYS A 19 10.97 14.96 4.63
N SER A 20 10.57 15.46 5.80
CA SER A 20 11.50 15.80 6.86
C SER A 20 10.91 15.51 8.24
N SER A 21 11.64 15.86 9.29
CA SER A 21 11.11 15.83 10.66
C SER A 21 9.92 16.77 10.88
N ALA A 22 9.65 17.70 9.95
CA ALA A 22 8.48 18.57 9.97
C ALA A 22 7.23 17.93 9.35
N GLY A 23 7.35 16.70 8.82
CA GLY A 23 6.29 15.98 8.12
C GLY A 23 6.59 15.78 6.64
N CYS A 24 5.70 15.05 5.97
CA CYS A 24 5.68 14.91 4.52
C CYS A 24 4.44 15.58 3.91
N PRO A 25 4.50 15.98 2.63
CA PRO A 25 3.30 16.20 1.83
C PRO A 25 2.34 15.00 1.91
N TRP A 26 1.03 15.23 2.06
CA TRP A 26 0.05 14.13 2.04
C TRP A 26 -1.32 14.62 1.58
N PRO A 27 -2.00 13.92 0.64
CA PRO A 27 -1.46 12.86 -0.20
C PRO A 27 -0.46 13.42 -1.24
N PHE A 28 0.46 12.57 -1.69
CA PHE A 28 1.48 12.90 -2.67
C PHE A 28 0.90 12.84 -4.09
N ASN A 29 1.37 13.73 -4.96
CA ASN A 29 1.04 13.75 -6.39
C ASN A 29 2.32 13.55 -7.19
N GLY A 30 2.48 12.36 -7.78
CA GLY A 30 3.65 12.02 -8.56
C GLY A 30 3.58 10.57 -9.06
N PRO A 31 4.43 10.19 -10.03
CA PRO A 31 4.48 8.83 -10.53
C PRO A 31 4.96 7.86 -9.46
N ASN A 32 4.47 6.63 -9.52
CA ASN A 32 4.82 5.57 -8.57
C ASN A 32 5.05 4.22 -9.28
N LEU A 33 5.43 3.20 -8.51
CA LEU A 33 5.70 1.86 -9.03
C LEU A 33 4.46 1.22 -9.65
N VAL A 34 3.26 1.50 -9.12
CA VAL A 34 1.99 0.99 -9.69
C VAL A 34 1.81 1.49 -11.12
N ASP A 35 2.09 2.76 -11.40
CA ASP A 35 2.04 3.29 -12.77
C ASP A 35 2.97 2.53 -13.73
N ARG A 36 4.17 2.17 -13.25
CA ARG A 36 5.16 1.42 -14.05
C ARG A 36 4.72 -0.02 -14.31
N LEU A 37 4.13 -0.68 -13.31
CA LEU A 37 3.61 -2.03 -13.45
C LEU A 37 2.44 -2.05 -14.45
N GLU A 38 1.47 -1.15 -14.29
CA GLU A 38 0.31 -1.07 -15.17
C GLU A 38 0.69 -0.70 -16.61
N ALA A 39 1.62 0.25 -16.81
CA ALA A 39 2.13 0.59 -18.14
C ALA A 39 2.84 -0.57 -18.83
N ALA A 40 3.42 -1.50 -18.07
CA ALA A 40 4.04 -2.73 -18.57
C ALA A 40 3.04 -3.88 -18.78
N GLY A 41 1.75 -3.68 -18.49
CA GLY A 41 0.72 -4.72 -18.54
C GLY A 41 0.84 -5.75 -17.43
N LEU A 42 1.52 -5.43 -16.33
CA LEU A 42 1.65 -6.29 -15.15
C LEU A 42 0.52 -6.00 -14.16
N THR A 43 0.03 -7.04 -13.50
CA THR A 43 -0.88 -6.89 -12.37
C THR A 43 -0.11 -6.65 -11.07
N TRP A 44 -0.81 -6.15 -10.06
CA TRP A 44 -0.23 -5.83 -8.77
C TRP A 44 -1.26 -5.98 -7.66
N LYS A 45 -0.80 -6.27 -6.45
CA LYS A 45 -1.61 -6.32 -5.24
C LYS A 45 -0.78 -5.87 -4.04
N GLY A 46 -1.35 -5.04 -3.19
CA GLY A 46 -0.74 -4.58 -1.95
C GLY A 46 -1.31 -5.35 -0.75
N TYR A 47 -0.45 -5.94 0.08
CA TYR A 47 -0.89 -6.66 1.28
C TYR A 47 -0.52 -5.85 2.51
N MET A 48 -1.52 -5.33 3.23
CA MET A 48 -1.30 -4.48 4.39
C MET A 48 -1.85 -5.13 5.65
N GLU A 49 -0.97 -5.32 6.64
CA GLU A 49 -1.37 -5.89 7.92
C GLU A 49 -2.26 -4.92 8.70
N ASN A 50 -3.25 -5.48 9.38
CA ASN A 50 -4.08 -4.81 10.36
C ASN A 50 -4.92 -3.64 9.85
N GLN A 51 -5.04 -3.42 8.55
CA GLN A 51 -6.06 -2.50 8.03
C GLN A 51 -7.47 -3.01 8.37
N ASN A 52 -8.43 -2.11 8.57
CA ASN A 52 -9.82 -2.46 8.92
C ASN A 52 -10.68 -2.82 7.70
N MET A 53 -10.07 -2.90 6.52
CA MET A 53 -10.75 -3.21 5.27
C MET A 53 -10.22 -4.51 4.70
N ALA A 54 -11.11 -5.42 4.29
CA ALA A 54 -10.70 -6.64 3.58
C ALA A 54 -10.01 -6.30 2.24
N SER A 55 -10.50 -5.25 1.57
CA SER A 55 -9.96 -4.66 0.36
C SER A 55 -10.34 -3.18 0.32
N GLY A 56 -9.41 -2.30 -0.03
CA GLY A 56 -9.61 -0.86 -0.11
C GLY A 56 -8.46 -0.03 0.47
N CYS A 57 -8.62 1.29 0.36
CA CYS A 57 -7.70 2.25 0.96
C CYS A 57 -8.14 2.58 2.40
N ASP A 58 -7.50 1.98 3.40
CA ASP A 58 -7.70 2.37 4.80
C ASP A 58 -6.91 3.64 5.13
N LEU A 59 -7.62 4.76 5.24
CA LEU A 59 -7.09 6.08 5.58
C LEU A 59 -7.22 6.42 7.07
N SER A 60 -7.72 5.48 7.88
CA SER A 60 -7.95 5.72 9.30
C SER A 60 -6.70 5.41 10.13
N TYR A 61 -6.45 6.20 11.17
CA TYR A 61 -5.36 5.97 12.12
C TYR A 61 -5.83 5.07 13.26
N HIS A 62 -5.29 3.85 13.38
CA HIS A 62 -5.66 2.89 14.43
C HIS A 62 -4.59 1.81 14.65
N GLN A 63 -4.11 1.65 15.89
CA GLN A 63 -3.01 0.71 16.12
C GLN A 63 -3.43 -0.76 15.90
N PRO A 64 -2.53 -1.60 15.33
CA PRO A 64 -1.15 -1.30 14.96
C PRO A 64 -0.96 -0.71 13.54
N TYR A 65 -2.04 -0.41 12.81
CA TYR A 65 -1.98 0.18 11.47
C TYR A 65 -1.92 1.72 11.50
N THR A 66 -1.14 2.31 10.61
CA THR A 66 -1.26 3.74 10.30
C THR A 66 -1.16 3.93 8.80
N PRO A 67 -1.96 4.84 8.19
CA PRO A 67 -1.88 5.12 6.76
C PRO A 67 -0.48 5.56 6.32
N GLU A 68 0.27 6.19 7.23
CA GLU A 68 1.66 6.61 7.03
C GLU A 68 2.62 5.45 6.74
N HIS A 69 2.28 4.22 7.17
CA HIS A 69 3.05 3.00 6.90
C HIS A 69 2.57 2.23 5.67
N ASN A 70 1.49 2.69 5.04
CA ASN A 70 0.98 2.09 3.82
C ASN A 70 1.46 2.92 2.62
N PRO A 71 2.45 2.43 1.84
CA PRO A 71 3.03 3.17 0.73
C PRO A 71 2.01 3.54 -0.36
N PHE A 72 0.96 2.74 -0.53
CA PHE A 72 -0.02 2.95 -1.61
C PHE A 72 -0.97 4.10 -1.32
N VAL A 73 -1.49 4.19 -0.09
CA VAL A 73 -2.47 5.24 0.27
C VAL A 73 -1.85 6.62 0.42
N GLY A 74 -0.53 6.72 0.31
CA GLY A 74 0.16 8.01 0.18
C GLY A 74 -0.06 8.69 -1.15
N PHE A 75 -0.43 7.97 -2.22
CA PHE A 75 -0.51 8.56 -3.54
C PHE A 75 -1.95 8.89 -3.94
N THR A 76 -2.13 10.11 -4.45
CA THR A 76 -3.45 10.68 -4.79
C THR A 76 -4.14 9.91 -5.92
N ASP A 77 -3.39 9.46 -6.91
CA ASP A 77 -3.87 8.66 -8.05
C ASP A 77 -4.31 7.25 -7.64
N ILE A 78 -3.73 6.68 -6.58
CA ILE A 78 -4.18 5.42 -5.98
C ILE A 78 -5.46 5.64 -5.17
N VAL A 79 -5.45 6.60 -4.22
CA VAL A 79 -6.59 6.85 -3.32
C VAL A 79 -7.86 7.27 -4.08
N ASN A 80 -7.72 8.03 -5.16
CA ASN A 80 -8.85 8.48 -5.97
C ASN A 80 -9.28 7.47 -7.05
N SER A 81 -8.63 6.30 -7.13
CA SER A 81 -8.98 5.23 -8.06
C SER A 81 -9.59 4.06 -7.29
N PRO A 82 -10.93 3.85 -7.35
CA PRO A 82 -11.57 2.70 -6.71
C PRO A 82 -10.96 1.37 -7.17
N THR A 83 -10.59 1.28 -8.44
CA THR A 83 -9.91 0.10 -9.01
C THR A 83 -8.56 -0.14 -8.34
N ARG A 84 -7.70 0.87 -8.22
CA ARG A 84 -6.39 0.73 -7.56
C ARG A 84 -6.52 0.51 -6.05
N CYS A 85 -7.41 1.24 -5.38
CA CYS A 85 -7.69 1.01 -3.95
C CYS A 85 -8.13 -0.42 -3.66
N SER A 86 -8.95 -1.03 -4.52
CA SER A 86 -9.40 -2.41 -4.31
C SER A 86 -8.27 -3.45 -4.38
N GLN A 87 -7.11 -3.11 -4.96
CA GLN A 87 -5.91 -3.97 -4.97
C GLN A 87 -5.12 -3.94 -3.66
N ILE A 88 -5.47 -3.08 -2.71
CA ILE A 88 -4.86 -3.08 -1.38
C ILE A 88 -5.73 -3.94 -0.47
N VAL A 89 -5.20 -5.06 0.02
CA VAL A 89 -5.98 -6.09 0.73
C VAL A 89 -5.42 -6.35 2.12
N LEU A 90 -6.28 -6.77 3.05
CA LEU A 90 -5.88 -7.14 4.40
C LEU A 90 -4.92 -8.32 4.33
N ALA A 91 -3.69 -8.15 4.82
CA ALA A 91 -2.70 -9.22 4.80
C ALA A 91 -3.01 -10.33 5.81
N ASN A 92 -3.59 -9.99 6.97
CA ASN A 92 -3.79 -10.90 8.09
C ASN A 92 -5.25 -11.03 8.56
N PRO A 93 -6.15 -11.53 7.71
CA PRO A 93 -7.53 -11.80 8.10
C PRO A 93 -7.61 -12.90 9.18
N SER A 94 -8.67 -12.84 9.99
CA SER A 94 -8.96 -13.91 10.95
C SER A 94 -9.34 -15.21 10.22
N GLY A 95 -9.09 -16.36 10.84
CA GLY A 95 -9.48 -17.67 10.30
C GLY A 95 -8.45 -18.30 9.35
N CYS A 96 -7.27 -17.72 9.21
CA CYS A 96 -6.19 -18.28 8.40
C CYS A 96 -5.23 -19.17 9.18
N SER A 97 -4.72 -20.22 8.53
CA SER A 97 -3.71 -21.15 9.09
C SER A 97 -2.33 -20.52 9.24
N VAL A 98 -2.07 -19.42 8.54
CA VAL A 98 -0.83 -18.63 8.56
C VAL A 98 -1.18 -17.15 8.56
N THR A 99 -0.37 -16.33 9.24
CA THR A 99 -0.68 -14.90 9.47
C THR A 99 -0.93 -14.12 8.20
N VAL A 100 -0.20 -14.38 7.11
CA VAL A 100 -0.29 -13.64 5.84
C VAL A 100 -0.88 -14.48 4.70
N CYS A 101 -1.97 -15.20 4.99
CA CYS A 101 -2.56 -16.15 4.04
C CYS A 101 -2.93 -15.59 2.66
N PRO A 102 -3.39 -14.33 2.46
CA PRO A 102 -3.76 -13.87 1.12
C PRO A 102 -2.54 -13.78 0.22
N LEU A 103 -1.41 -13.31 0.74
CA LEU A 103 -0.13 -13.31 0.02
C LEU A 103 0.31 -14.74 -0.30
N ILE A 104 0.25 -15.65 0.69
CA ILE A 104 0.68 -17.04 0.50
C ILE A 104 -0.21 -17.77 -0.52
N ASN A 105 -1.52 -17.47 -0.54
CA ASN A 105 -2.44 -18.05 -1.52
C ASN A 105 -2.11 -17.57 -2.93
N ASP A 106 -1.86 -16.27 -3.12
CA ASP A 106 -1.51 -15.71 -4.42
C ASP A 106 -0.12 -16.18 -4.88
N LEU A 107 0.84 -16.37 -3.98
CA LEU A 107 2.15 -16.96 -4.31
C LEU A 107 2.07 -18.44 -4.73
N ASN A 108 1.08 -19.18 -4.23
CA ASN A 108 0.83 -20.57 -4.62
C ASN A 108 -0.14 -20.70 -5.81
N SER A 109 -0.63 -19.57 -6.35
CA SER A 109 -1.52 -19.54 -7.50
C SER A 109 -0.74 -19.68 -8.81
N GLY A 110 -1.33 -20.39 -9.79
CA GLY A 110 -0.81 -20.42 -11.16
C GLY A 110 -1.14 -19.17 -11.98
N SER A 111 -1.85 -18.20 -11.39
CA SER A 111 -2.26 -16.94 -12.02
C SER A 111 -1.74 -15.76 -11.22
N ALA A 112 -1.33 -14.71 -11.92
CA ALA A 112 -0.96 -13.45 -11.30
C ALA A 112 -2.16 -12.86 -10.54
N PRO A 113 -1.91 -12.20 -9.39
CA PRO A 113 -2.96 -11.61 -8.57
C PRO A 113 -3.73 -10.49 -9.24
#